data_AF-A0A182SW20-F1
#
_entry.id   AF-A0A182SW20-F1
#
_cell.length_a   1.000
_cell.length_b   1.000
_cell.length_c   1.000
_cell.angle_alpha   90.00
_cell.angle_beta   90.00
_cell.angle_gamma   90.00
#
_symmetry.space_group_name_H-M   'P 1'
#
loop_
_entity.id
_entity.type
_entity.pdbx_description
1 polymer ?
#
loop_
_entity_poly.entity_id
_entity_poly.type
_entity_poly.pdbx_seq_one_letter_code
_entity_poly.pdbx_strand_id
1 'polypeptide(L)'
;MLVGVGGVSSRITIKLTECVDLARKNGLCDPYAIVVAHYSNKKTITKRTKVRKKTINPSFDETFSFDLCIDACGSDSSKSDSNNMYTVMPLGGADLCEVVISFKHASPGMGDDVFLGEIRIPVRGKQQQNAVQPSAWYFLQPRTSQSRPMRTCATPPGTRLSCDNSLGSLRLKLNYTSDHVFPLATYDQLYNVLIQSIEQKPITASAVHILGEISHNKTEVAQPLVRLFTHTNVIAPMIKALADHEISKLTDPTTIFRGNTLVSKMMDEAMRLSGLHYLHATLRPIVEEIFAEKKPCEIDPSRVKDVGAIEGNLHNLQDYVGKVFEAITKSAVKCPAILCEIFHNLRECAAKYFPQNKEVRYSVVSGFIFLRFFAPAILGPKLFDLTTEPVVSVMFS
;
A
#
# COMPACT_ATOMS: atom_id res chain seq x y z
N MET A 1 2.68 -10.78 -30.74
CA MET A 1 3.09 -10.33 -32.10
C MET A 1 3.16 -8.80 -32.12
N LEU A 2 3.76 -8.23 -33.17
CA LEU A 2 3.80 -6.81 -33.57
C LEU A 2 2.39 -6.14 -33.43
N VAL A 3 2.15 -4.84 -33.16
CA VAL A 3 2.91 -3.54 -33.08
C VAL A 3 2.25 -2.69 -31.94
N GLY A 4 2.79 -1.67 -31.25
CA GLY A 4 4.10 -0.98 -31.24
C GLY A 4 3.98 0.57 -31.33
N VAL A 5 4.07 1.33 -30.23
CA VAL A 5 3.79 2.81 -30.22
C VAL A 5 4.78 3.62 -29.36
N GLY A 6 5.20 4.79 -29.88
CA GLY A 6 5.46 6.03 -29.11
C GLY A 6 6.63 6.07 -28.10
N GLY A 7 7.80 6.56 -28.53
CA GLY A 7 8.87 7.00 -27.63
C GLY A 7 8.53 8.34 -26.95
N VAL A 8 7.83 8.31 -25.82
CA VAL A 8 7.46 9.52 -25.05
C VAL A 8 8.70 10.22 -24.51
N SER A 9 8.87 11.52 -24.81
CA SER A 9 9.88 12.36 -24.14
C SER A 9 9.53 12.48 -22.66
N SER A 10 10.18 11.64 -21.86
CA SER A 10 9.97 11.57 -20.42
C SER A 10 10.55 12.82 -19.76
N ARG A 11 9.74 13.51 -18.95
CA ARG A 11 10.14 14.74 -18.24
C ARG A 11 10.13 14.52 -16.74
N ILE A 12 11.18 14.96 -16.05
CA ILE A 12 11.12 15.15 -14.59
C ILE A 12 10.49 16.52 -14.30
N THR A 13 9.61 16.58 -13.31
CA THR A 13 9.01 17.83 -12.85
C THR A 13 9.17 17.95 -11.34
N ILE A 14 9.80 19.03 -10.89
CA ILE A 14 10.14 19.29 -9.49
C ILE A 14 9.31 20.48 -9.05
N LYS A 15 8.29 20.25 -8.21
CA LYS A 15 7.63 21.32 -7.47
C LYS A 15 8.44 21.59 -6.19
N LEU A 16 8.96 22.81 -6.05
CA LEU A 16 9.51 23.30 -4.79
C LEU A 16 8.37 23.99 -4.04
N THR A 17 7.79 23.29 -3.06
CA THR A 17 6.70 23.81 -2.21
C THR A 17 7.24 24.87 -1.27
N GLU A 18 8.08 24.49 -0.30
CA GLU A 18 8.51 25.35 0.79
C GLU A 18 9.84 24.90 1.41
N CYS A 19 10.39 25.72 2.30
CA CYS A 19 11.50 25.39 3.20
C CYS A 19 11.20 25.91 4.60
N VAL A 20 11.86 25.35 5.62
CA VAL A 20 11.77 25.77 7.03
C VAL A 20 13.15 25.93 7.65
N ASP A 21 13.23 26.74 8.71
CA ASP A 21 14.38 26.97 9.58
C ASP A 21 15.69 27.34 8.84
N LEU A 22 15.57 28.07 7.73
CA LEU A 22 16.71 28.58 6.98
C LEU A 22 17.57 29.53 7.83
N ALA A 23 18.89 29.42 7.70
CA ALA A 23 19.84 30.23 8.45
C ALA A 23 19.66 31.75 8.19
N ARG A 24 19.82 32.56 9.24
CA ARG A 24 19.72 34.03 9.20
C ARG A 24 21.11 34.67 9.04
N LYS A 25 21.18 35.76 8.27
CA LYS A 25 22.34 36.67 8.18
C LYS A 25 21.92 38.02 8.74
N ASN A 26 22.67 38.58 9.69
CA ASN A 26 22.39 39.87 10.33
C ASN A 26 20.93 39.99 10.83
N GLY A 27 20.36 38.89 11.35
CA GLY A 27 18.99 38.81 11.86
C GLY A 27 17.89 38.58 10.81
N LEU A 28 18.18 38.68 9.51
CA LEU A 28 17.22 38.53 8.41
C LEU A 28 17.52 37.29 7.55
N CYS A 29 16.56 36.92 6.71
CA CYS A 29 16.78 36.00 5.59
C CYS A 29 15.82 36.37 4.46
N ASP A 30 16.37 36.56 3.26
CA ASP A 30 15.62 36.83 2.02
C ASP A 30 15.88 35.66 1.04
N PRO A 31 15.25 34.50 1.23
CA PRO A 31 15.63 33.26 0.56
C PRO A 31 15.10 33.13 -0.88
N TYR A 32 15.89 32.51 -1.74
CA TYR A 32 15.52 32.00 -3.06
C TYR A 32 16.25 30.68 -3.37
N ALA A 33 15.73 29.91 -4.32
CA ALA A 33 16.34 28.67 -4.78
C ALA A 33 16.82 28.77 -6.24
N ILE A 34 17.87 28.02 -6.54
CA ILE A 34 18.40 27.80 -7.89
C ILE A 34 18.33 26.28 -8.16
N VAL A 35 17.69 25.89 -9.25
CA VAL A 35 17.53 24.49 -9.67
C VAL A 35 18.36 24.27 -10.93
N VAL A 36 19.38 23.40 -10.86
CA VAL A 36 20.32 23.11 -11.95
C VAL A 36 20.22 21.65 -12.34
N ALA A 37 19.80 21.38 -13.58
CA ALA A 37 19.82 20.05 -14.19
C ALA A 37 21.16 19.81 -14.89
N HIS A 38 21.84 18.70 -14.60
CA HIS A 38 23.16 18.32 -15.13
C HIS A 38 23.05 17.09 -16.04
N TYR A 39 23.47 17.20 -17.30
CA TYR A 39 23.35 16.15 -18.32
C TYR A 39 24.69 15.44 -18.59
N SER A 40 24.63 14.24 -19.16
CA SER A 40 25.79 13.35 -19.37
C SER A 40 26.87 13.93 -20.29
N ASN A 41 26.50 14.86 -21.18
CA ASN A 41 27.40 15.61 -22.05
C ASN A 41 28.00 16.87 -21.38
N LYS A 42 27.87 16.99 -20.05
CA LYS A 42 28.26 18.17 -19.23
C LYS A 42 27.44 19.44 -19.46
N LYS A 43 26.42 19.43 -20.33
CA LYS A 43 25.48 20.54 -20.47
C LYS A 43 24.68 20.70 -19.18
N THR A 44 24.37 21.94 -18.81
CA THR A 44 23.52 22.26 -17.65
C THR A 44 22.34 23.15 -18.06
N ILE A 45 21.23 23.06 -17.33
CA ILE A 45 20.06 23.93 -17.50
C ILE A 45 19.67 24.47 -16.12
N THR A 46 19.75 25.78 -15.95
CA THR A 46 19.52 26.47 -14.67
C THR A 46 18.20 27.23 -14.69
N LYS A 47 17.41 27.09 -13.62
CA LYS A 47 16.19 27.87 -13.33
C LYS A 47 16.30 28.41 -11.89
N ARG A 48 15.53 29.44 -11.53
CA ARG A 48 15.50 29.99 -10.16
C ARG A 48 14.10 30.44 -9.75
N THR A 49 13.83 30.45 -8.45
CA THR A 49 12.61 31.03 -7.89
C THR A 49 12.67 32.56 -7.85
N LYS A 50 11.54 33.18 -7.52
CA LYS A 50 11.50 34.53 -6.97
C LYS A 50 12.12 34.55 -5.56
N VAL A 51 12.61 35.73 -5.15
CA VAL A 51 13.12 35.98 -3.80
C VAL A 51 11.95 36.23 -2.85
N ARG A 52 11.86 35.44 -1.77
CA ARG A 52 11.01 35.77 -0.61
C ARG A 52 11.81 36.67 0.34
N LYS A 53 11.14 37.52 1.11
CA LYS A 53 11.80 38.51 1.99
C LYS A 53 11.45 38.29 3.45
N LYS A 54 12.43 38.54 4.32
CA LYS A 54 12.34 38.53 5.79
C LYS A 54 11.69 37.26 6.38
N THR A 55 11.95 36.10 5.80
CA THR A 55 11.43 34.81 6.27
C THR A 55 12.51 33.73 6.27
N ILE A 56 12.53 32.92 7.33
CA ILE A 56 13.29 31.66 7.39
C ILE A 56 12.46 30.45 6.90
N ASN A 57 11.15 30.65 6.74
CA ASN A 57 10.17 29.64 6.32
C ASN A 57 9.47 30.11 5.03
N PRO A 58 10.13 30.06 3.85
CA PRO A 58 9.51 30.47 2.59
C PRO A 58 8.67 29.36 1.94
N SER A 59 7.39 29.64 1.66
CA SER A 59 6.71 28.98 0.52
C SER A 59 7.24 29.58 -0.79
N PHE A 60 7.52 28.73 -1.77
CA PHE A 60 7.81 29.09 -3.16
C PHE A 60 6.64 28.68 -4.05
N ASP A 61 6.20 27.42 -3.95
CA ASP A 61 5.21 26.75 -4.80
C ASP A 61 5.52 26.79 -6.32
N GLU A 62 6.79 27.04 -6.66
CA GLU A 62 7.26 27.11 -8.05
C GLU A 62 7.61 25.71 -8.60
N THR A 63 7.30 25.48 -9.87
CA THR A 63 7.44 24.16 -10.51
C THR A 63 8.40 24.21 -11.69
N PHE A 64 9.37 23.29 -11.71
CA PHE A 64 10.46 23.25 -12.67
C PHE A 64 10.50 21.90 -13.40
N SER A 65 10.14 21.89 -14.68
CA SER A 65 10.26 20.70 -15.55
C SER A 65 11.56 20.70 -16.34
N PHE A 66 12.13 19.50 -16.56
CA PHE A 66 13.31 19.23 -17.39
C PHE A 66 13.12 17.90 -18.13
N ASP A 67 13.63 17.79 -19.35
CA ASP A 67 13.62 16.55 -20.14
C ASP A 67 14.62 15.54 -19.55
N LEU A 68 14.26 14.24 -19.48
CA LEU A 68 15.15 13.20 -18.96
C LEU A 68 16.27 12.82 -19.95
N CYS A 69 16.06 13.08 -21.24
CA CYS A 69 17.07 13.00 -22.28
C CYS A 69 16.91 14.22 -23.18
N ILE A 70 18.02 14.80 -23.63
CA ILE A 70 18.04 15.88 -24.63
C ILE A 70 18.86 15.43 -25.83
N ASP A 71 18.29 15.59 -27.02
CA ASP A 71 18.98 15.25 -28.26
C ASP A 71 20.17 16.19 -28.51
N ALA A 72 21.14 15.69 -29.29
CA ALA A 72 22.39 16.40 -29.58
C ALA A 72 22.27 17.52 -30.65
N CYS A 73 21.07 18.06 -30.88
CA CYS A 73 20.82 19.23 -31.72
C CYS A 73 19.94 20.27 -31.00
N GLY A 74 20.14 21.55 -31.31
CA GLY A 74 19.40 22.65 -30.70
C GLY A 74 18.18 23.10 -31.51
N SER A 75 17.12 23.44 -30.77
CA SER A 75 16.15 24.54 -31.03
C SER A 75 15.58 24.80 -32.45
N ASP A 76 14.25 24.93 -32.45
CA ASP A 76 13.42 25.78 -33.32
C ASP A 76 12.78 25.20 -34.60
N SER A 77 11.45 25.06 -34.51
CA SER A 77 10.43 25.34 -35.54
C SER A 77 10.33 24.51 -36.83
N SER A 78 9.30 23.66 -36.84
CA SER A 78 8.28 23.53 -37.90
C SER A 78 8.50 22.62 -39.11
N LYS A 79 7.35 22.09 -39.59
CA LYS A 79 7.09 21.38 -40.86
C LYS A 79 7.57 19.92 -40.97
N SER A 80 7.17 19.33 -42.09
CA SER A 80 7.16 17.92 -42.49
C SER A 80 8.55 17.48 -43.01
N ASP A 81 8.83 16.23 -43.41
CA ASP A 81 7.98 15.20 -44.02
C ASP A 81 8.37 13.75 -43.67
N SER A 82 7.66 12.80 -44.27
CA SER A 82 7.87 11.36 -44.09
C SER A 82 9.08 10.78 -44.87
N ASN A 83 9.44 9.53 -44.57
CA ASN A 83 10.48 8.69 -45.18
C ASN A 83 11.95 9.12 -45.01
N ASN A 84 12.68 8.40 -44.14
CA ASN A 84 13.60 7.38 -44.67
C ASN A 84 13.82 6.24 -43.67
N MET A 85 14.40 5.12 -44.11
CA MET A 85 14.58 3.89 -43.32
C MET A 85 15.99 3.31 -43.48
N TYR A 86 16.48 2.61 -42.44
CA TYR A 86 17.76 1.89 -42.36
C TYR A 86 19.07 2.70 -42.28
N THR A 87 19.35 3.25 -41.10
CA THR A 87 20.72 3.29 -40.55
C THR A 87 20.70 2.81 -39.09
N VAL A 88 21.78 2.14 -38.65
CA VAL A 88 21.90 1.55 -37.30
C VAL A 88 23.26 1.95 -36.72
N MET A 89 23.31 2.13 -35.39
CA MET A 89 24.43 2.61 -34.55
C MET A 89 24.59 4.15 -34.45
N PRO A 90 24.73 4.69 -33.23
CA PRO A 90 24.09 4.35 -31.95
C PRO A 90 23.10 5.46 -31.50
N LEU A 91 22.28 5.21 -30.47
CA LEU A 91 21.31 6.21 -29.98
C LEU A 91 22.03 7.45 -29.40
N GLY A 92 21.85 8.60 -30.05
CA GLY A 92 22.59 9.85 -29.80
C GLY A 92 21.90 10.89 -28.91
N GLY A 93 21.47 10.50 -27.71
CA GLY A 93 20.88 11.41 -26.71
C GLY A 93 21.80 11.64 -25.49
N ALA A 94 21.58 12.73 -24.75
CA ALA A 94 22.26 13.00 -23.49
C ALA A 94 21.27 12.98 -22.31
N ASP A 95 21.42 12.01 -21.40
CA ASP A 95 20.50 11.85 -20.28
C ASP A 95 20.80 12.81 -19.12
N LEU A 96 19.76 13.14 -18.37
CA LEU A 96 19.82 13.85 -17.10
C LEU A 96 20.48 12.96 -16.03
N CYS A 97 21.60 13.43 -15.46
CA CYS A 97 22.39 12.70 -14.47
C CYS A 97 22.04 13.08 -13.03
N GLU A 98 21.88 14.38 -12.75
CA GLU A 98 21.66 14.94 -11.41
C GLU A 98 20.83 16.22 -11.55
N VAL A 99 19.95 16.51 -10.57
CA VAL A 99 19.40 17.86 -10.36
C VAL A 99 19.83 18.37 -8.99
N VAL A 100 20.44 19.56 -8.97
CA VAL A 100 20.91 20.23 -7.76
C VAL A 100 20.01 21.41 -7.45
N ILE A 101 19.48 21.47 -6.23
CA ILE A 101 18.65 22.59 -5.73
C ILE A 101 19.45 23.32 -4.66
N SER A 102 19.98 24.50 -4.97
CA SER A 102 20.76 25.32 -4.03
C SER A 102 19.95 26.51 -3.50
N PHE A 103 19.89 26.66 -2.19
CA PHE A 103 19.23 27.78 -1.52
C PHE A 103 20.21 28.88 -1.18
N LYS A 104 19.79 30.13 -1.37
CA LYS A 104 20.58 31.31 -1.08
C LYS A 104 19.72 32.41 -0.45
N HIS A 105 20.31 33.17 0.45
CA HIS A 105 19.80 34.46 0.89
C HIS A 105 20.31 35.57 -0.05
N ALA A 106 19.38 36.24 -0.72
CA ALA A 106 19.63 37.39 -1.57
C ALA A 106 20.20 38.56 -0.75
N SER A 107 21.40 39.06 -1.10
CA SER A 107 22.00 40.21 -0.42
C SER A 107 21.76 41.50 -1.24
N PRO A 108 20.92 42.44 -0.79
CA PRO A 108 20.64 43.67 -1.54
C PRO A 108 21.85 44.63 -1.49
N GLY A 109 22.75 44.49 -2.46
CA GLY A 109 23.96 45.31 -2.57
C GLY A 109 24.97 44.70 -3.56
N MET A 110 26.22 45.16 -3.49
CA MET A 110 27.31 44.77 -4.40
C MET A 110 28.09 43.53 -3.92
N GLY A 111 27.47 42.65 -3.13
CA GLY A 111 28.12 41.51 -2.48
C GLY A 111 27.37 40.20 -2.65
N ASP A 112 28.10 39.09 -2.69
CA ASP A 112 27.57 37.77 -3.05
C ASP A 112 26.42 37.26 -2.16
N ASP A 113 25.45 36.64 -2.83
CA ASP A 113 24.34 35.94 -2.20
C ASP A 113 24.81 34.74 -1.35
N VAL A 114 24.34 34.68 -0.11
CA VAL A 114 24.86 33.74 0.89
C VAL A 114 24.15 32.40 0.75
N PHE A 115 24.94 31.36 0.53
CA PHE A 115 24.47 29.97 0.42
C PHE A 115 23.96 29.44 1.76
N LEU A 116 22.75 28.88 1.74
CA LEU A 116 22.05 28.31 2.90
C LEU A 116 22.11 26.78 2.93
N GLY A 117 22.38 26.14 1.78
CA GLY A 117 22.50 24.70 1.63
C GLY A 117 22.06 24.20 0.24
N GLU A 118 22.35 22.95 -0.10
CA GLU A 118 21.94 22.32 -1.36
C GLU A 118 21.32 20.93 -1.16
N ILE A 119 20.42 20.55 -2.06
CA ILE A 119 19.87 19.19 -2.22
C ILE A 119 20.39 18.65 -3.55
N ARG A 120 20.72 17.35 -3.58
CA ARG A 120 21.20 16.65 -4.79
C ARG A 120 20.31 15.46 -5.07
N ILE A 121 19.72 15.45 -6.26
CA ILE A 121 18.77 14.44 -6.72
C ILE A 121 19.44 13.68 -7.88
N PRO A 122 20.05 12.50 -7.65
CA PRO A 122 20.60 11.69 -8.72
C PRO A 122 19.47 11.11 -9.59
N VAL A 123 19.59 11.27 -10.91
CA VAL A 123 18.57 10.88 -11.90
C VAL A 123 19.02 9.67 -12.73
N ARG A 124 20.32 9.38 -12.84
CA ARG A 124 20.83 8.19 -13.53
C ARG A 124 20.87 6.95 -12.64
N GLY A 125 20.35 5.83 -13.16
CA GLY A 125 20.46 4.49 -12.56
C GLY A 125 19.20 4.06 -11.81
N LYS A 126 18.62 2.91 -12.20
CA LYS A 126 17.34 2.40 -11.65
C LYS A 126 17.31 2.21 -10.13
N GLN A 127 18.46 1.92 -9.50
CA GLN A 127 18.56 1.80 -8.04
C GLN A 127 18.60 3.15 -7.30
N GLN A 128 19.04 4.23 -7.95
CA GLN A 128 19.11 5.56 -7.34
C GLN A 128 17.82 6.37 -7.57
N GLN A 129 17.15 6.20 -8.72
CA GLN A 129 15.84 6.81 -8.98
C GLN A 129 14.81 6.44 -7.90
N ASN A 130 14.79 5.18 -7.45
CA ASN A 130 13.86 4.70 -6.41
C ASN A 130 14.11 5.28 -5.00
N ALA A 131 15.23 5.98 -4.77
CA ALA A 131 15.49 6.65 -3.50
C ALA A 131 14.88 8.08 -3.44
N VAL A 132 14.47 8.64 -4.58
CA VAL A 132 13.94 9.99 -4.70
C VAL A 132 12.43 9.96 -4.45
N GLN A 133 12.03 10.16 -3.19
CA GLN A 133 10.62 10.13 -2.80
C GLN A 133 9.85 11.32 -3.41
N PRO A 134 8.70 11.08 -4.08
CA PRO A 134 7.88 12.16 -4.64
C PRO A 134 7.23 12.95 -3.50
N SER A 135 7.45 14.27 -3.50
CA SER A 135 6.98 15.20 -2.46
C SER A 135 7.50 14.93 -1.03
N ALA A 136 8.80 14.67 -0.89
CA ALA A 136 9.47 14.57 0.42
C ALA A 136 10.12 15.89 0.88
N TRP A 137 10.33 16.00 2.20
CA TRP A 137 11.25 16.97 2.80
C TRP A 137 12.69 16.48 2.68
N TYR A 138 13.62 17.39 2.35
CA TYR A 138 15.04 17.08 2.16
C TYR A 138 15.91 17.95 3.07
N PHE A 139 16.80 17.34 3.85
CA PHE A 139 17.78 18.07 4.66
C PHE A 139 18.83 18.74 3.78
N LEU A 140 18.98 20.05 3.93
CA LEU A 140 19.98 20.83 3.18
C LEU A 140 21.40 20.41 3.54
N GLN A 141 22.21 20.13 2.52
CA GLN A 141 23.60 19.69 2.65
C GLN A 141 24.61 20.83 2.42
N PRO A 142 25.82 20.76 2.99
CA PRO A 142 26.90 21.68 2.66
C PRO A 142 27.43 21.46 1.23
N ARG A 143 28.02 22.51 0.63
CA ARG A 143 28.70 22.42 -0.67
C ARG A 143 29.76 21.33 -0.70
N THR A 144 29.77 20.54 -1.76
CA THR A 144 30.88 19.61 -2.08
C THR A 144 32.21 20.35 -2.21
N SER A 145 33.32 19.66 -1.95
CA SER A 145 34.67 20.25 -1.97
C SER A 145 35.01 20.95 -3.30
N GLN A 146 34.57 20.38 -4.42
CA GLN A 146 34.80 20.88 -5.77
C GLN A 146 33.95 22.11 -6.15
N SER A 147 32.90 22.45 -5.39
CA SER A 147 32.01 23.60 -5.66
C SER A 147 32.17 24.74 -4.64
N ARG A 148 33.14 24.64 -3.74
CA ARG A 148 33.53 25.76 -2.86
C ARG A 148 34.19 26.85 -3.71
N PRO A 149 33.80 28.14 -3.57
CA PRO A 149 34.56 29.22 -4.20
C PRO A 149 35.99 29.18 -3.67
N MET A 150 36.96 29.28 -4.59
CA MET A 150 38.39 29.26 -4.27
C MET A 150 38.70 30.45 -3.35
N ARG A 151 38.89 30.18 -2.06
CA ARG A 151 39.14 31.23 -1.06
C ARG A 151 40.53 31.83 -1.31
N THR A 152 40.55 33.01 -1.92
CA THR A 152 41.76 33.83 -2.02
C THR A 152 42.21 34.22 -0.61
N CYS A 153 43.30 33.62 -0.15
CA CYS A 153 43.90 33.83 1.17
C CYS A 153 44.66 35.17 1.23
N ALA A 154 43.93 36.27 1.05
CA ALA A 154 44.45 37.64 1.00
C ALA A 154 44.37 38.40 2.34
N THR A 155 43.93 37.76 3.43
CA THR A 155 43.85 38.36 4.77
C THR A 155 44.58 37.50 5.81
N PRO A 156 45.49 38.07 6.63
CA PRO A 156 46.17 37.35 7.70
C PRO A 156 45.22 36.86 8.82
N PRO A 157 45.60 35.80 9.56
CA PRO A 157 44.92 35.38 10.78
C PRO A 157 44.80 36.51 11.82
N GLY A 158 43.72 36.50 12.61
CA GLY A 158 43.50 37.47 13.69
C GLY A 158 42.68 38.72 13.32
N THR A 159 42.32 38.91 12.05
CA THR A 159 41.34 39.95 11.65
C THR A 159 39.90 39.50 11.92
N ARG A 160 38.97 40.44 12.14
CA ARG A 160 37.53 40.20 12.46
C ARG A 160 36.71 39.40 11.42
N LEU A 161 37.36 38.91 10.36
CA LEU A 161 36.76 38.06 9.32
C LEU A 161 37.27 36.60 9.39
N SER A 162 38.05 36.23 10.40
CA SER A 162 38.48 34.86 10.67
C SER A 162 37.27 33.93 10.86
N CYS A 163 37.14 32.92 10.02
CA CYS A 163 35.89 32.21 9.78
C CYS A 163 35.65 30.98 10.68
N ASP A 164 35.82 31.12 12.00
CA ASP A 164 35.43 30.10 12.97
C ASP A 164 34.18 30.53 13.74
N ASN A 165 33.07 29.82 13.51
CA ASN A 165 31.95 29.77 14.46
C ASN A 165 31.13 28.49 14.25
N SER A 166 30.79 27.87 15.38
CA SER A 166 30.27 26.51 15.57
C SER A 166 29.01 26.12 14.77
N LEU A 167 28.96 24.87 14.30
CA LEU A 167 27.84 24.27 13.56
C LEU A 167 26.70 23.70 14.46
N GLY A 168 26.50 24.26 15.65
CA GLY A 168 25.38 23.90 16.55
C GLY A 168 25.42 22.47 17.11
N SER A 169 24.27 21.97 17.55
CA SER A 169 24.07 20.60 18.06
C SER A 169 22.65 20.10 17.80
N LEU A 170 22.46 18.76 17.81
CA LEU A 170 21.22 18.10 17.43
C LEU A 170 20.84 17.05 18.48
N ARG A 171 19.52 16.87 18.72
CA ARG A 171 18.99 15.85 19.64
C ARG A 171 18.04 14.92 18.89
N LEU A 172 18.34 13.62 18.88
CA LEU A 172 17.56 12.59 18.19
C LEU A 172 17.04 11.55 19.21
N LYS A 173 15.89 10.96 18.90
CA LYS A 173 15.41 9.72 19.51
C LYS A 173 15.17 8.72 18.39
N LEU A 174 16.07 7.76 18.24
CA LEU A 174 15.95 6.66 17.28
C LEU A 174 15.39 5.43 18.01
N ASN A 175 14.64 4.60 17.29
CA ASN A 175 14.29 3.25 17.72
C ASN A 175 14.63 2.29 16.58
N TYR A 176 15.26 1.16 16.89
CA TYR A 176 15.69 0.17 15.92
C TYR A 176 15.38 -1.22 16.46
N THR A 177 14.58 -1.97 15.72
CA THR A 177 14.22 -3.36 16.00
C THR A 177 14.82 -4.24 14.90
N SER A 178 15.39 -5.37 15.29
CA SER A 178 16.03 -6.34 14.39
C SER A 178 15.45 -7.71 14.67
N ASP A 179 14.48 -8.11 13.85
CA ASP A 179 13.80 -9.39 13.98
C ASP A 179 14.57 -10.48 13.22
N HIS A 180 14.88 -11.58 13.91
CA HIS A 180 15.67 -12.67 13.35
C HIS A 180 14.84 -13.96 13.26
N VAL A 181 14.65 -14.46 12.04
CA VAL A 181 14.05 -15.78 11.79
C VAL A 181 15.17 -16.81 11.75
N PHE A 182 15.07 -17.84 12.59
CA PHE A 182 16.07 -18.90 12.69
C PHE A 182 15.90 -19.96 11.58
N PRO A 183 16.90 -20.84 11.33
CA PRO A 183 16.73 -22.00 10.47
C PRO A 183 15.59 -22.91 10.95
N LEU A 184 14.92 -23.60 10.02
CA LEU A 184 13.70 -24.39 10.31
C LEU A 184 13.89 -25.38 11.47
N ALA A 185 15.06 -26.05 11.52
CA ALA A 185 15.40 -27.04 12.55
C ALA A 185 15.37 -26.51 14.00
N THR A 186 15.50 -25.19 14.20
CA THR A 186 15.34 -24.55 15.51
C THR A 186 13.89 -24.61 16.03
N TYR A 187 12.91 -24.80 15.13
CA TYR A 187 11.48 -24.84 15.44
C TYR A 187 10.90 -26.25 15.49
N ASP A 188 11.66 -27.30 15.17
CA ASP A 188 11.16 -28.69 15.04
C ASP A 188 10.39 -29.18 16.28
N GLN A 189 10.86 -28.85 17.49
CA GLN A 189 10.17 -29.22 18.73
C GLN A 189 8.77 -28.55 18.85
N LEU A 190 8.67 -27.26 18.52
CA LEU A 190 7.42 -26.52 18.52
C LEU A 190 6.48 -27.03 17.42
N TYR A 191 7.01 -27.27 16.22
CA TYR A 191 6.28 -27.86 15.10
C TYR A 191 5.66 -29.21 15.48
N ASN A 192 6.45 -30.13 16.05
CA ASN A 192 5.97 -31.45 16.45
C ASN A 192 4.85 -31.37 17.50
N VAL A 193 4.98 -30.51 18.52
CA VAL A 193 3.94 -30.29 19.54
C VAL A 193 2.64 -29.71 18.94
N LEU A 194 2.76 -28.81 17.95
CA LEU A 194 1.60 -28.25 17.26
C LEU A 194 0.90 -29.26 16.33
N ILE A 195 1.65 -30.14 15.66
CA ILE A 195 1.06 -31.18 14.79
C ILE A 195 0.44 -32.32 15.62
N GLN A 196 1.12 -32.80 16.66
CA GLN A 196 0.61 -33.85 17.57
C GLN A 196 -0.64 -33.42 18.35
N SER A 197 -0.97 -32.12 18.39
CA SER A 197 -2.16 -31.58 19.05
C SER A 197 -3.49 -32.18 18.57
N ILE A 198 -3.53 -32.79 17.37
CA ILE A 198 -4.71 -33.49 16.81
C ILE A 198 -4.96 -34.84 17.48
N GLU A 199 -3.90 -35.53 17.90
CA GLU A 199 -3.97 -36.87 18.49
C GLU A 199 -4.27 -36.82 19.99
N GLN A 200 -3.99 -35.69 20.64
CA GLN A 200 -4.18 -35.47 22.07
C GLN A 200 -5.66 -35.52 22.48
N LYS A 201 -5.96 -36.33 23.50
CA LYS A 201 -7.29 -36.51 24.08
C LYS A 201 -7.23 -36.37 25.60
N PRO A 202 -8.03 -35.48 26.22
CA PRO A 202 -8.98 -34.55 25.60
C PRO A 202 -8.28 -33.44 24.79
N ILE A 203 -8.95 -32.89 23.78
CA ILE A 203 -8.42 -31.79 22.95
C ILE A 203 -8.09 -30.53 23.77
N THR A 204 -8.64 -30.40 24.98
CA THR A 204 -8.30 -29.33 25.94
C THR A 204 -6.86 -29.40 26.44
N ALA A 205 -6.21 -30.56 26.40
CA ALA A 205 -4.79 -30.72 26.73
C ALA A 205 -3.86 -30.42 25.53
N SER A 206 -4.41 -30.15 24.33
CA SER A 206 -3.62 -29.83 23.16
C SER A 206 -3.00 -28.43 23.26
N ALA A 207 -1.76 -28.28 22.77
CA ALA A 207 -1.06 -26.99 22.79
C ALA A 207 -1.83 -25.90 22.03
N VAL A 208 -2.54 -26.29 20.96
CA VAL A 208 -3.37 -25.39 20.16
C VAL A 208 -4.59 -24.86 20.92
N HIS A 209 -5.29 -25.72 21.67
CA HIS A 209 -6.40 -25.24 22.52
C HIS A 209 -5.86 -24.29 23.61
N ILE A 210 -4.77 -24.66 24.26
CA ILE A 210 -4.12 -23.87 25.31
C ILE A 210 -3.70 -22.48 24.77
N LEU A 211 -3.10 -22.40 23.57
CA LEU A 211 -2.78 -21.14 22.89
C LEU A 211 -4.04 -20.32 22.56
N GLY A 212 -5.12 -21.00 22.17
CA GLY A 212 -6.43 -20.39 21.91
C GLY A 212 -7.05 -19.72 23.14
N GLU A 213 -6.96 -20.36 24.30
CA GLU A 213 -7.50 -19.84 25.56
C GLU A 213 -6.61 -18.74 26.17
N ILE A 214 -5.28 -18.94 26.22
CA ILE A 214 -4.33 -17.97 26.79
C ILE A 214 -4.30 -16.66 25.98
N SER A 215 -4.47 -16.70 24.65
CA SER A 215 -4.39 -15.49 23.84
C SER A 215 -5.64 -14.61 23.94
N HIS A 216 -5.41 -13.34 24.26
CA HIS A 216 -6.41 -12.27 24.14
C HIS A 216 -6.79 -12.00 22.67
N ASN A 217 -5.83 -11.99 21.74
CA ASN A 217 -6.12 -11.87 20.31
C ASN A 217 -6.09 -13.23 19.61
N LYS A 218 -7.25 -13.89 19.56
CA LYS A 218 -7.45 -15.16 18.86
C LYS A 218 -7.21 -15.08 17.35
N THR A 219 -7.19 -13.89 16.75
CA THR A 219 -6.89 -13.69 15.32
C THR A 219 -5.39 -13.86 15.03
N GLU A 220 -4.52 -13.29 15.87
CA GLU A 220 -3.06 -13.40 15.78
C GLU A 220 -2.58 -14.85 15.97
N VAL A 221 -3.31 -15.66 16.73
CA VAL A 221 -3.03 -17.10 16.91
C VAL A 221 -3.64 -17.94 15.79
N ALA A 222 -4.86 -17.64 15.33
CA ALA A 222 -5.50 -18.38 14.24
C ALA A 222 -4.71 -18.29 12.93
N GLN A 223 -4.18 -17.12 12.57
CA GLN A 223 -3.47 -16.93 11.30
C GLN A 223 -2.26 -17.86 11.07
N PRO A 224 -1.24 -17.92 11.96
CA PRO A 224 -0.10 -18.83 11.79
C PRO A 224 -0.52 -20.30 11.89
N LEU A 225 -1.46 -20.64 12.78
CA LEU A 225 -1.96 -22.02 12.92
C LEU A 225 -2.68 -22.52 11.65
N VAL A 226 -3.56 -21.70 11.06
CA VAL A 226 -4.27 -22.06 9.81
C VAL A 226 -3.28 -22.24 8.67
N ARG A 227 -2.28 -21.37 8.53
CA ARG A 227 -1.22 -21.52 7.51
C ARG A 227 -0.42 -22.81 7.72
N LEU A 228 -0.04 -23.10 8.97
CA LEU A 228 0.67 -24.33 9.34
C LEU A 228 -0.15 -25.59 8.99
N PHE A 229 -1.38 -25.71 9.49
CA PHE A 229 -2.23 -26.89 9.29
C PHE A 229 -2.75 -27.04 7.86
N THR A 230 -2.81 -25.94 7.09
CA THR A 230 -3.09 -26.00 5.64
C THR A 230 -1.88 -26.55 4.89
N HIS A 231 -0.67 -26.09 5.20
CA HIS A 231 0.56 -26.62 4.61
C HIS A 231 0.76 -28.11 4.91
N THR A 232 0.39 -28.57 6.10
CA THR A 232 0.49 -29.99 6.50
C THR A 232 -0.77 -30.82 6.21
N ASN A 233 -1.77 -30.26 5.51
CA ASN A 233 -3.02 -30.92 5.10
C ASN A 233 -3.88 -31.51 6.24
N VAL A 234 -3.81 -30.94 7.45
CA VAL A 234 -4.57 -31.40 8.62
C VAL A 234 -5.50 -30.33 9.23
N ILE A 235 -5.70 -29.21 8.53
CA ILE A 235 -6.59 -28.12 8.99
C ILE A 235 -8.04 -28.58 9.22
N ALA A 236 -8.58 -29.46 8.36
CA ALA A 236 -9.95 -29.94 8.48
C ALA A 236 -10.19 -30.85 9.69
N PRO A 237 -9.41 -31.91 9.97
CA PRO A 237 -9.54 -32.69 11.20
C PRO A 237 -9.24 -31.86 12.46
N MET A 238 -8.34 -30.88 12.40
CA MET A 238 -8.07 -30.02 13.56
C MET A 238 -9.23 -29.08 13.88
N ILE A 239 -9.83 -28.44 12.88
CA ILE A 239 -11.06 -27.67 13.05
C ILE A 239 -12.20 -28.58 13.56
N LYS A 240 -12.33 -29.82 13.06
CA LYS A 240 -13.33 -30.77 13.55
C LYS A 240 -13.16 -31.07 15.04
N ALA A 241 -11.93 -31.37 15.50
CA ALA A 241 -11.67 -31.71 16.89
C ALA A 241 -11.97 -30.56 17.87
N LEU A 242 -11.60 -29.33 17.49
CA LEU A 242 -11.91 -28.13 18.28
C LEU A 242 -13.43 -27.80 18.22
N ALA A 243 -14.07 -27.92 17.07
CA ALA A 243 -15.49 -27.66 16.87
C ALA A 243 -16.40 -28.64 17.62
N ASP A 244 -16.05 -29.92 17.65
CA ASP A 244 -16.77 -30.95 18.41
C ASP A 244 -16.80 -30.62 19.90
N HIS A 245 -15.66 -30.17 20.45
CA HIS A 245 -15.55 -29.70 21.83
C HIS A 245 -16.29 -28.37 22.08
N GLU A 246 -16.18 -27.40 21.18
CA GLU A 246 -16.86 -26.10 21.32
C GLU A 246 -18.39 -26.28 21.29
N ILE A 247 -18.92 -27.05 20.34
CA ILE A 247 -20.35 -27.36 20.24
C ILE A 247 -20.84 -28.17 21.46
N SER A 248 -20.01 -29.10 22.01
CA SER A 248 -20.39 -29.91 23.18
C SER A 248 -20.70 -29.11 24.45
N LYS A 249 -20.29 -27.84 24.53
CA LYS A 249 -20.55 -26.93 25.66
C LYS A 249 -21.83 -26.10 25.49
N LEU A 250 -22.45 -26.10 24.30
CA LEU A 250 -23.56 -25.21 23.98
C LEU A 250 -24.91 -25.85 24.28
N THR A 251 -25.79 -25.10 24.94
CA THR A 251 -27.17 -25.50 25.24
C THR A 251 -28.17 -24.98 24.20
N ASP A 252 -27.97 -23.76 23.69
CA ASP A 252 -28.79 -23.17 22.63
C ASP A 252 -28.09 -23.27 21.26
N PRO A 253 -28.68 -23.97 20.26
CA PRO A 253 -28.13 -24.02 18.91
C PRO A 253 -28.07 -22.67 18.19
N THR A 254 -28.77 -21.60 18.62
CA THR A 254 -28.58 -20.29 17.97
C THR A 254 -27.25 -19.63 18.34
N THR A 255 -26.57 -20.06 19.41
CA THR A 255 -25.27 -19.48 19.83
C THR A 255 -24.06 -20.01 19.07
N ILE A 256 -24.21 -21.10 18.31
CA ILE A 256 -23.11 -21.83 17.66
C ILE A 256 -22.26 -20.90 16.79
N PHE A 257 -20.96 -20.83 17.10
CA PHE A 257 -19.95 -19.98 16.43
C PHE A 257 -20.31 -18.49 16.30
N ARG A 258 -21.18 -17.95 17.16
CA ARG A 258 -21.43 -16.50 17.27
C ARG A 258 -20.41 -15.76 18.16
N GLY A 259 -19.64 -16.49 18.98
CA GLY A 259 -18.62 -15.93 19.85
C GLY A 259 -17.25 -15.67 19.19
N ASN A 260 -16.38 -14.95 19.91
CA ASN A 260 -14.97 -14.77 19.56
C ASN A 260 -14.14 -15.97 20.05
N THR A 261 -14.24 -17.09 19.35
CA THR A 261 -13.62 -18.38 19.70
C THR A 261 -12.47 -18.73 18.74
N LEU A 262 -11.57 -19.64 19.16
CA LEU A 262 -10.47 -20.07 18.28
C LEU A 262 -11.02 -20.74 17.01
N VAL A 263 -12.05 -21.59 17.12
CA VAL A 263 -12.67 -22.23 15.95
C VAL A 263 -13.20 -21.20 14.98
N SER A 264 -13.94 -20.19 15.47
CA SER A 264 -14.53 -19.19 14.60
C SER A 264 -13.47 -18.32 13.90
N LYS A 265 -12.32 -18.06 14.54
CA LYS A 265 -11.18 -17.35 13.92
C LYS A 265 -10.34 -18.22 12.98
N MET A 266 -10.16 -19.50 13.28
CA MET A 266 -9.54 -20.44 12.34
C MET A 266 -10.41 -20.64 11.10
N MET A 267 -11.74 -20.62 11.23
CA MET A 267 -12.67 -20.62 10.10
C MET A 267 -12.57 -19.34 9.25
N ASP A 268 -12.57 -18.15 9.89
CA ASP A 268 -12.45 -16.86 9.20
C ASP A 268 -11.18 -16.82 8.32
N GLU A 269 -10.02 -17.25 8.86
CA GLU A 269 -8.76 -17.31 8.10
C GLU A 269 -8.73 -18.47 7.10
N ALA A 270 -9.27 -19.66 7.41
CA ALA A 270 -9.24 -20.79 6.46
C ALA A 270 -10.06 -20.48 5.19
N MET A 271 -11.21 -19.83 5.34
CA MET A 271 -11.99 -19.33 4.20
C MET A 271 -11.26 -18.22 3.45
N ARG A 272 -10.56 -17.31 4.14
CA ARG A 272 -9.73 -16.29 3.49
C ARG A 272 -8.56 -16.89 2.71
N LEU A 273 -7.79 -17.80 3.31
CA LEU A 273 -6.59 -18.40 2.74
C LEU A 273 -6.90 -19.31 1.55
N SER A 274 -7.85 -20.24 1.71
CA SER A 274 -8.17 -21.24 0.69
C SER A 274 -9.25 -20.78 -0.29
N GLY A 275 -10.09 -19.83 0.11
CA GLY A 275 -11.26 -19.38 -0.65
C GLY A 275 -11.07 -18.14 -1.51
N LEU A 276 -9.99 -17.35 -1.37
CA LEU A 276 -9.84 -16.05 -2.06
C LEU A 276 -9.98 -16.16 -3.58
N HIS A 277 -9.36 -17.15 -4.21
CA HIS A 277 -9.48 -17.38 -5.66
C HIS A 277 -10.90 -17.77 -6.08
N TYR A 278 -11.58 -18.59 -5.27
CA TYR A 278 -12.98 -18.97 -5.48
C TYR A 278 -13.94 -17.76 -5.33
N LEU A 279 -13.68 -16.90 -4.36
CA LEU A 279 -14.40 -15.64 -4.13
C LEU A 279 -14.24 -14.69 -5.33
N HIS A 280 -13.00 -14.53 -5.83
CA HIS A 280 -12.71 -13.71 -7.01
C HIS A 280 -13.41 -14.27 -8.25
N ALA A 281 -13.30 -15.57 -8.51
CA ALA A 281 -13.95 -16.24 -9.64
C ALA A 281 -15.49 -16.29 -9.58
N THR A 282 -16.08 -15.86 -8.45
CA THR A 282 -17.54 -15.83 -8.22
C THR A 282 -18.09 -14.41 -8.21
N LEU A 283 -17.50 -13.50 -7.44
CA LEU A 283 -18.03 -12.14 -7.24
C LEU A 283 -17.38 -11.07 -8.11
N ARG A 284 -16.09 -11.20 -8.47
CA ARG A 284 -15.34 -10.12 -9.12
C ARG A 284 -16.02 -9.58 -10.39
N PRO A 285 -16.52 -10.41 -11.34
CA PRO A 285 -17.12 -9.89 -12.57
C PRO A 285 -18.35 -9.01 -12.31
N ILE A 286 -19.17 -9.35 -11.32
CA ILE A 286 -20.39 -8.61 -10.98
C ILE A 286 -20.05 -7.36 -10.15
N VAL A 287 -19.03 -7.43 -9.29
CA VAL A 287 -18.50 -6.25 -8.60
C VAL A 287 -17.93 -5.26 -9.64
N GLU A 288 -17.14 -5.73 -10.61
CA GLU A 288 -16.62 -4.90 -11.71
C GLU A 288 -17.76 -4.33 -12.59
N GLU A 289 -18.84 -5.07 -12.83
CA GLU A 289 -20.06 -4.60 -13.50
C GLU A 289 -20.76 -3.46 -12.72
N ILE A 290 -21.02 -3.65 -11.41
CA ILE A 290 -21.61 -2.62 -10.54
C ILE A 290 -20.75 -1.35 -10.51
N PHE A 291 -19.43 -1.50 -10.42
CA PHE A 291 -18.48 -0.39 -10.48
C PHE A 291 -18.39 0.26 -11.87
N ALA A 292 -18.72 -0.43 -12.96
CA ALA A 292 -18.73 0.15 -14.30
C ALA A 292 -20.05 0.90 -14.60
N GLU A 293 -21.20 0.29 -14.28
CA GLU A 293 -22.52 0.84 -14.60
C GLU A 293 -22.97 1.96 -13.65
N LYS A 294 -22.59 1.90 -12.37
CA LYS A 294 -22.89 2.91 -11.33
C LYS A 294 -24.38 3.29 -11.20
N LYS A 295 -25.30 2.37 -11.56
CA LYS A 295 -26.76 2.56 -11.46
C LYS A 295 -27.21 2.91 -10.02
N PRO A 296 -28.15 3.86 -9.83
CA PRO A 296 -28.71 4.14 -8.51
C PRO A 296 -29.55 2.96 -8.01
N CYS A 297 -29.37 2.60 -6.74
CA CYS A 297 -30.05 1.49 -6.05
C CYS A 297 -30.66 1.93 -4.70
N GLU A 298 -30.71 3.24 -4.45
CA GLU A 298 -31.27 3.84 -3.23
C GLU A 298 -32.80 3.69 -3.22
N ILE A 299 -33.35 3.03 -2.21
CA ILE A 299 -34.80 2.75 -2.09
C ILE A 299 -35.46 3.42 -0.87
N ASP A 300 -34.68 4.06 0.01
CA ASP A 300 -35.20 4.79 1.17
C ASP A 300 -35.86 6.11 0.74
N PRO A 301 -37.19 6.30 0.93
CA PRO A 301 -37.88 7.52 0.51
C PRO A 301 -37.39 8.81 1.19
N SER A 302 -36.62 8.71 2.28
CA SER A 302 -35.98 9.86 2.95
C SER A 302 -34.61 10.23 2.38
N ARG A 303 -33.96 9.31 1.63
CA ARG A 303 -32.65 9.50 1.00
C ARG A 303 -32.74 9.78 -0.50
N VAL A 304 -33.80 9.33 -1.17
CA VAL A 304 -34.03 9.58 -2.61
C VAL A 304 -34.55 11.00 -2.88
N LYS A 305 -33.99 11.67 -3.89
CA LYS A 305 -34.37 13.05 -4.29
C LYS A 305 -35.63 13.15 -5.14
N ASP A 306 -35.99 12.08 -5.84
CA ASP A 306 -37.16 11.98 -6.70
C ASP A 306 -37.88 10.64 -6.42
N VAL A 307 -39.08 10.72 -5.86
CA VAL A 307 -39.89 9.54 -5.50
C VAL A 307 -40.22 8.69 -6.73
N GLY A 308 -40.31 9.29 -7.92
CA GLY A 308 -40.52 8.56 -9.19
C GLY A 308 -39.34 7.65 -9.58
N ALA A 309 -38.13 7.92 -9.06
CA ALA A 309 -36.97 7.08 -9.33
C ALA A 309 -36.91 5.81 -8.46
N ILE A 310 -37.70 5.70 -7.39
CA ILE A 310 -37.62 4.57 -6.43
C ILE A 310 -37.93 3.23 -7.11
N GLU A 311 -38.91 3.18 -8.01
CA GLU A 311 -39.28 1.95 -8.73
C GLU A 311 -38.14 1.47 -9.66
N GLY A 312 -37.47 2.40 -10.35
CA GLY A 312 -36.28 2.10 -11.15
C GLY A 312 -35.08 1.67 -10.30
N ASN A 313 -34.85 2.33 -9.16
CA ASN A 313 -33.78 1.98 -8.22
C ASN A 313 -34.00 0.58 -7.60
N LEU A 314 -35.25 0.23 -7.28
CA LEU A 314 -35.63 -1.10 -6.81
C LEU A 314 -35.39 -2.17 -7.88
N HIS A 315 -35.70 -1.89 -9.15
CA HIS A 315 -35.39 -2.80 -10.25
C HIS A 315 -33.88 -3.01 -10.45
N ASN A 316 -33.09 -1.93 -10.40
CA ASN A 316 -31.61 -2.01 -10.45
C ASN A 316 -31.05 -2.86 -9.31
N LEU A 317 -31.56 -2.67 -8.08
CA LEU A 317 -31.16 -3.45 -6.91
C LEU A 317 -31.53 -4.93 -7.06
N GLN A 318 -32.72 -5.24 -7.58
CA GLN A 318 -33.18 -6.61 -7.85
C GLN A 318 -32.32 -7.30 -8.92
N ASP A 319 -31.92 -6.62 -9.99
CA ASP A 319 -31.02 -7.13 -11.02
C ASP A 319 -29.65 -7.52 -10.45
N TYR A 320 -28.99 -6.60 -9.72
CA TYR A 320 -27.70 -6.90 -9.11
C TYR A 320 -27.77 -8.00 -8.04
N VAL A 321 -28.79 -7.98 -7.16
CA VAL A 321 -28.98 -9.03 -6.15
C VAL A 321 -29.25 -10.38 -6.81
N GLY A 322 -30.04 -10.41 -7.88
CA GLY A 322 -30.27 -11.59 -8.71
C GLY A 322 -28.98 -12.16 -9.28
N LYS A 323 -28.18 -11.32 -9.97
CA LYS A 323 -26.87 -11.68 -10.53
C LYS A 323 -25.92 -12.25 -9.48
N VAL A 324 -25.78 -11.59 -8.33
CA VAL A 324 -24.91 -12.05 -7.22
C VAL A 324 -25.39 -13.40 -6.67
N PHE A 325 -26.69 -13.57 -6.44
CA PHE A 325 -27.25 -14.81 -5.92
C PHE A 325 -27.13 -15.97 -6.93
N GLU A 326 -27.36 -15.70 -8.21
CA GLU A 326 -27.19 -16.67 -9.31
C GLU A 326 -25.73 -17.10 -9.45
N ALA A 327 -24.77 -16.17 -9.36
CA ALA A 327 -23.35 -16.50 -9.40
C ALA A 327 -22.92 -17.37 -8.20
N ILE A 328 -23.32 -17.01 -6.97
CA ILE A 328 -23.01 -17.79 -5.76
C ILE A 328 -23.64 -19.19 -5.81
N THR A 329 -24.87 -19.33 -6.29
CA THR A 329 -25.53 -20.64 -6.39
C THR A 329 -24.94 -21.51 -7.50
N LYS A 330 -24.58 -20.93 -8.65
CA LYS A 330 -23.88 -21.64 -9.75
C LYS A 330 -22.41 -21.92 -9.46
N SER A 331 -21.76 -21.17 -8.57
CA SER A 331 -20.34 -21.38 -8.23
C SER A 331 -20.09 -22.60 -7.35
N ALA A 332 -21.11 -23.19 -6.71
CA ALA A 332 -20.95 -24.23 -5.68
C ALA A 332 -20.01 -25.40 -6.07
N VAL A 333 -20.02 -25.83 -7.34
CA VAL A 333 -19.14 -26.91 -7.86
C VAL A 333 -17.65 -26.51 -7.98
N LYS A 334 -17.33 -25.23 -7.87
CA LYS A 334 -15.97 -24.66 -7.87
C LYS A 334 -15.43 -24.40 -6.47
N CYS A 335 -16.20 -24.69 -5.42
CA CYS A 335 -15.79 -24.48 -4.04
C CYS A 335 -14.56 -25.35 -3.69
N PRO A 336 -13.51 -24.82 -3.04
CA PRO A 336 -12.32 -25.58 -2.70
C PRO A 336 -12.64 -26.81 -1.83
N ALA A 337 -12.13 -27.99 -2.22
CA ALA A 337 -12.43 -29.26 -1.55
C ALA A 337 -12.18 -29.23 -0.03
N ILE A 338 -11.12 -28.54 0.42
CA ILE A 338 -10.81 -28.38 1.85
C ILE A 338 -11.89 -27.60 2.61
N LEU A 339 -12.52 -26.60 1.98
CA LEU A 339 -13.65 -25.87 2.58
C LEU A 339 -14.90 -26.73 2.59
N CYS A 340 -15.15 -27.51 1.54
CA CYS A 340 -16.23 -28.51 1.51
C CYS A 340 -16.08 -29.55 2.63
N GLU A 341 -14.87 -30.05 2.88
CA GLU A 341 -14.58 -31.00 3.96
C GLU A 341 -14.80 -30.37 5.34
N ILE A 342 -14.31 -29.13 5.55
CA ILE A 342 -14.53 -28.38 6.79
C ILE A 342 -16.03 -28.15 7.03
N PHE A 343 -16.79 -27.67 6.04
CA PHE A 343 -18.24 -27.47 6.15
C PHE A 343 -19.00 -28.79 6.39
N HIS A 344 -18.55 -29.90 5.80
CA HIS A 344 -19.09 -31.23 6.06
C HIS A 344 -18.86 -31.63 7.53
N ASN A 345 -17.62 -31.52 8.01
CA ASN A 345 -17.24 -31.83 9.39
C ASN A 345 -18.03 -30.99 10.42
N LEU A 346 -18.20 -29.69 10.18
CA LEU A 346 -19.02 -28.81 11.02
C LEU A 346 -20.51 -29.22 11.01
N ARG A 347 -21.05 -29.58 9.84
CA ARG A 347 -22.43 -30.07 9.68
C ARG A 347 -22.67 -31.39 10.42
N GLU A 348 -21.69 -32.29 10.45
CA GLU A 348 -21.74 -33.52 11.25
C GLU A 348 -21.76 -33.23 12.75
N CYS A 349 -20.79 -32.44 13.26
CA CYS A 349 -20.74 -32.09 14.69
C CYS A 349 -22.01 -31.37 15.14
N ALA A 350 -22.54 -30.44 14.34
CA ALA A 350 -23.81 -29.77 14.61
C ALA A 350 -25.00 -30.76 14.67
N ALA A 351 -25.08 -31.72 13.75
CA ALA A 351 -26.14 -32.73 13.72
C ALA A 351 -26.03 -33.77 14.86
N LYS A 352 -24.80 -34.06 15.33
CA LYS A 352 -24.52 -34.94 16.47
C LYS A 352 -25.05 -34.38 17.78
N TYR A 353 -24.84 -33.09 18.06
CA TYR A 353 -25.26 -32.46 19.32
C TYR A 353 -26.69 -31.92 19.29
N PHE A 354 -27.21 -31.50 18.12
CA PHE A 354 -28.57 -30.98 17.98
C PHE A 354 -29.44 -31.79 17.00
N PRO A 355 -29.62 -33.11 17.20
CA PRO A 355 -30.28 -33.99 16.24
C PRO A 355 -31.77 -33.68 16.01
N GLN A 356 -32.44 -33.08 17.01
CA GLN A 356 -33.85 -32.70 16.92
C GLN A 356 -34.08 -31.51 15.96
N ASN A 357 -33.22 -30.49 16.00
CA ASN A 357 -33.35 -29.32 15.13
C ASN A 357 -32.61 -29.57 13.80
N LYS A 358 -33.37 -29.99 12.78
CA LYS A 358 -32.82 -30.36 11.48
C LYS A 358 -32.16 -29.19 10.73
N GLU A 359 -32.52 -27.95 11.03
CA GLU A 359 -32.04 -26.75 10.32
C GLU A 359 -30.64 -26.33 10.75
N VAL A 360 -30.24 -26.61 12.00
CA VAL A 360 -28.93 -26.24 12.56
C VAL A 360 -27.77 -26.74 11.70
N ARG A 361 -27.91 -27.94 11.12
CA ARG A 361 -26.94 -28.56 10.21
C ARG A 361 -26.63 -27.71 8.96
N TYR A 362 -27.57 -26.85 8.56
CA TYR A 362 -27.44 -25.93 7.42
C TYR A 362 -27.14 -24.51 7.89
N SER A 363 -27.76 -24.07 8.99
CA SER A 363 -27.53 -22.77 9.62
C SER A 363 -26.05 -22.55 9.98
N VAL A 364 -25.37 -23.56 10.53
CA VAL A 364 -23.93 -23.51 10.86
C VAL A 364 -23.07 -23.28 9.61
N VAL A 365 -23.36 -23.96 8.49
CA VAL A 365 -22.61 -23.78 7.23
C VAL A 365 -22.92 -22.41 6.62
N SER A 366 -24.20 -22.01 6.61
CA SER A 366 -24.67 -20.70 6.11
C SER A 366 -24.01 -19.53 6.87
N GLY A 367 -23.92 -19.64 8.19
CA GLY A 367 -23.28 -18.65 9.07
C GLY A 367 -21.79 -18.46 8.81
N PHE A 368 -21.09 -19.42 8.21
CA PHE A 368 -19.74 -19.23 7.70
C PHE A 368 -19.73 -18.71 6.26
N ILE A 369 -20.33 -19.45 5.31
CA ILE A 369 -20.17 -19.15 3.89
C ILE A 369 -20.84 -17.83 3.45
N PHE A 370 -21.97 -17.46 4.06
CA PHE A 370 -22.60 -16.16 3.81
C PHE A 370 -22.11 -15.10 4.79
N LEU A 371 -22.37 -15.23 6.09
CA LEU A 371 -22.16 -14.13 7.05
C LEU A 371 -20.68 -13.79 7.32
N ARG A 372 -19.75 -14.73 7.11
CA ARG A 372 -18.31 -14.55 7.39
C ARG A 372 -17.42 -14.56 6.13
N PHE A 373 -17.99 -14.83 4.95
CA PHE A 373 -17.23 -14.91 3.69
C PHE A 373 -17.86 -14.09 2.57
N PHE A 374 -19.00 -14.50 1.99
CA PHE A 374 -19.59 -13.75 0.87
C PHE A 374 -20.12 -12.36 1.26
N ALA A 375 -20.92 -12.22 2.33
CA ALA A 375 -21.50 -10.93 2.70
C ALA A 375 -20.44 -9.88 3.13
N PRO A 376 -19.41 -10.21 3.95
CA PRO A 376 -18.31 -9.29 4.21
C PRO A 376 -17.51 -8.88 2.96
N ALA A 377 -17.44 -9.75 1.95
CA ALA A 377 -16.80 -9.43 0.67
C ALA A 377 -17.65 -8.55 -0.25
N ILE A 378 -18.99 -8.64 -0.15
CA ILE A 378 -19.92 -7.75 -0.87
C ILE A 378 -19.95 -6.36 -0.22
N LEU A 379 -19.98 -6.29 1.12
CA LEU A 379 -19.97 -5.02 1.88
C LEU A 379 -18.60 -4.34 1.88
N GLY A 380 -17.52 -5.11 1.86
CA GLY A 380 -16.13 -4.62 1.91
C GLY A 380 -15.23 -5.25 0.85
N PRO A 381 -15.50 -5.11 -0.46
CA PRO A 381 -14.76 -5.79 -1.53
C PRO A 381 -13.26 -5.48 -1.54
N LYS A 382 -12.86 -4.29 -1.06
CA LYS A 382 -11.46 -3.91 -0.88
C LYS A 382 -10.74 -4.70 0.23
N LEU A 383 -11.46 -5.25 1.22
CA LEU A 383 -10.89 -6.10 2.29
C LEU A 383 -10.68 -7.57 1.84
N PHE A 384 -11.05 -7.88 0.60
CA PHE A 384 -10.96 -9.18 -0.04
C PHE A 384 -10.36 -9.09 -1.46
N ASP A 385 -9.67 -7.99 -1.78
CA ASP A 385 -8.97 -7.75 -3.06
C ASP A 385 -9.86 -7.91 -4.32
N LEU A 386 -11.17 -7.70 -4.20
CA LEU A 386 -12.13 -7.75 -5.31
C LEU A 386 -12.12 -6.47 -6.16
N THR A 387 -11.70 -5.34 -5.60
CA THR A 387 -11.58 -4.04 -6.29
C THR A 387 -10.46 -3.20 -5.68
N THR A 388 -9.83 -2.36 -6.50
CA THR A 388 -8.86 -1.35 -6.07
C THR A 388 -9.51 0.00 -5.73
N GLU A 389 -10.72 0.26 -6.25
CA GLU A 389 -11.45 1.51 -6.00
C GLU A 389 -12.03 1.55 -4.57
N PRO A 390 -12.10 2.74 -3.92
CA PRO A 390 -12.88 2.90 -2.70
C PRO A 390 -14.37 2.82 -3.02
N VAL A 391 -15.10 1.94 -2.33
CA VAL A 391 -16.57 1.91 -2.40
C VAL A 391 -17.11 3.27 -1.96
N VAL A 392 -17.87 3.93 -2.85
CA VAL A 392 -18.65 5.11 -2.47
C VAL A 392 -19.86 4.62 -1.68
N SER A 393 -20.06 5.15 -0.47
CA SER A 393 -20.90 4.58 0.60
C SER A 393 -22.42 4.52 0.36
N VAL A 394 -22.88 4.58 -0.89
CA VAL A 394 -24.29 4.70 -1.30
C VAL A 394 -24.82 3.42 -1.99
N MET A 395 -23.95 2.48 -2.37
CA MET A 395 -24.36 1.27 -3.12
C MET A 395 -24.54 0.00 -2.26
N PHE A 396 -24.13 0.03 -0.99
CA PHE A 396 -24.13 -1.16 -0.11
C PHE A 396 -24.59 -0.83 1.32
N SER A 397 -25.53 0.11 1.48
CA SER A 397 -26.03 0.60 2.78
C SER A 397 -27.46 1.11 2.71
#